data_AF-A0A7W0QUJ5-F1
#
_entry.id   AF-A0A7W0QUJ5-F1
#
_cell.length_a   1.000
_cell.length_b   1.000
_cell.length_c   1.000
_cell.angle_alpha   90.00
_cell.angle_beta   90.00
_cell.angle_gamma   90.00
#
_symmetry.space_group_name_H-M   'P 1'
#
loop_
_entity.id
_entity.type
_entity.pdbx_description
1 polymer ?
#
loop_
_entity_poly.entity_id
_entity_poly.type
_entity_poly.pdbx_seq_one_letter_code
_entity_poly.pdbx_strand_id
1 'polypeptide(L)'
;MTGSVASRPARQALRAWSAASITTLLALASLAAFAQAAGFSWPTNQLWLLLLPAFLIAERTEIHFEFRKQTVSWSLNEIPSVVGLFVFGVEATAATRAVAIAVTLLVARYSAPKVVFNIAVAVLELAVAGFILQALDLVDVSEPITWLALIGSLLLAGVLGIACIAGAILLTEGSISSSFWSALALPQLVLGPVASIAGVVVLLLIEASPWATVLAVMMLSVFVLLYRRYAAAAQDRRSLAEVYAFAEVVQNAASRGDGGLVVLEAIREKFNAARACLWIPAYLDQGPRVLTASDHGNQPYPGPADLDDGIRTQVMTGVSEGLFAEGPRSSP
;
A
#
# COMPACT_ATOMS: atom_id res chain seq x y z
N MET A 1 18.83 -7.12 43.42
CA MET A 1 17.61 -7.09 42.58
C MET A 1 17.79 -6.01 41.53
N THR A 2 18.41 -6.36 40.40
CA THR A 2 18.76 -5.44 39.31
C THR A 2 18.28 -6.05 38.01
N GLY A 3 16.96 -5.97 37.77
CA GLY A 3 16.29 -6.61 36.65
C GLY A 3 15.67 -5.58 35.70
N SER A 4 16.46 -5.19 34.70
CA SER A 4 16.01 -4.97 33.32
C SER A 4 14.91 -3.92 33.08
N VAL A 5 15.29 -2.63 33.14
CA VAL A 5 14.72 -1.60 32.25
C VAL A 5 15.38 -1.76 30.88
N ALA A 6 15.08 -2.84 30.17
CA ALA A 6 15.29 -2.83 28.72
C ALA A 6 14.36 -1.75 28.17
N SER A 7 14.94 -0.64 27.70
CA SER A 7 14.22 0.46 27.07
C SER A 7 13.27 -0.15 26.02
N ARG A 8 12.00 0.27 26.02
CA ARG A 8 10.98 -0.15 25.03
C ARG A 8 11.52 -0.37 23.59
N PRO A 9 12.42 0.47 23.04
CA PRO A 9 13.03 0.23 21.73
C PRO A 9 13.83 -1.08 21.59
N ALA A 10 14.57 -1.52 22.63
CA ALA A 10 15.37 -2.75 22.56
C ALA A 10 14.50 -4.01 22.43
N ARG A 11 13.36 -4.05 23.14
CA ARG A 11 12.40 -5.15 23.04
C ARG A 11 11.70 -5.19 21.69
N GLN A 12 11.39 -4.05 21.12
CA GLN A 12 10.78 -3.96 19.79
C GLN A 12 11.75 -4.41 18.70
N ALA A 13 13.02 -4.03 18.78
CA ALA A 13 14.06 -4.49 17.86
C ALA A 13 14.26 -6.01 17.94
N LEU A 14 14.26 -6.59 19.14
CA LEU A 14 14.36 -8.04 19.33
C LEU A 14 13.20 -8.79 18.66
N ARG A 15 11.96 -8.31 18.83
CA ARG A 15 10.76 -8.90 18.22
C ARG A 15 10.79 -8.82 16.69
N ALA A 16 11.24 -7.70 16.15
CA ALA A 16 11.41 -7.53 14.70
C ALA A 16 12.45 -8.53 14.14
N TRP A 17 13.58 -8.70 14.83
CA TRP A 17 14.59 -9.69 14.46
C TRP A 17 14.12 -11.13 14.63
N SER A 18 13.31 -11.44 15.64
CA SER A 18 12.76 -12.80 15.80
C SER A 18 11.82 -13.15 14.65
N ALA A 19 10.93 -12.23 14.26
CA ALA A 19 10.05 -12.44 13.10
C ALA A 19 10.88 -12.63 11.82
N ALA A 20 11.85 -11.75 11.56
CA ALA A 20 12.74 -11.86 10.40
C ALA A 20 13.52 -13.19 10.39
N SER A 21 14.05 -13.63 11.53
CA SER A 21 14.86 -14.86 11.62
C SER A 21 14.01 -16.11 11.42
N ILE A 22 12.82 -16.18 12.04
CA ILE A 22 11.89 -17.31 11.87
C ILE A 22 11.47 -17.43 10.41
N THR A 23 11.05 -16.32 9.79
CA THR A 23 10.64 -16.33 8.38
C THR A 23 11.80 -16.67 7.46
N THR A 24 13.02 -16.20 7.76
CA THR A 24 14.22 -16.55 6.99
C THR A 24 14.53 -18.05 7.07
N LEU A 25 14.44 -18.65 8.26
CA LEU A 25 14.63 -20.08 8.43
C LEU A 25 13.59 -20.88 7.65
N LEU A 26 12.31 -20.49 7.71
CA LEU A 26 11.26 -21.11 6.91
C LEU A 26 11.54 -20.98 5.41
N ALA A 27 11.87 -19.78 4.94
CA ALA A 27 12.13 -19.52 3.53
C ALA A 27 13.30 -20.35 3.00
N LEU A 28 14.42 -20.39 3.72
CA LEU A 28 15.58 -21.19 3.34
C LEU A 28 15.29 -22.69 3.40
N ALA A 29 14.56 -23.16 4.42
CA ALA A 29 14.16 -24.56 4.52
C ALA A 29 13.22 -24.96 3.36
N SER A 30 12.24 -24.14 3.03
CA SER A 30 11.32 -24.37 1.90
C SER A 30 12.05 -24.36 0.56
N LEU A 31 12.96 -23.39 0.33
CA LEU A 31 13.74 -23.33 -0.91
C LEU A 31 14.69 -24.52 -1.03
N ALA A 32 15.35 -24.92 0.06
CA ALA A 32 16.23 -26.09 0.07
C ALA A 32 15.45 -27.40 -0.12
N ALA A 33 14.28 -27.53 0.49
CA ALA A 33 13.38 -28.67 0.27
C ALA A 33 12.90 -28.74 -1.18
N PHE A 34 12.55 -27.59 -1.78
CA PHE A 34 12.16 -27.52 -3.18
C PHE A 34 13.31 -27.95 -4.09
N ALA A 35 14.50 -27.37 -3.91
CA ALA A 35 15.69 -27.70 -4.70
C ALA A 35 16.09 -29.19 -4.57
N GLN A 36 15.85 -29.81 -3.41
CA GLN A 36 16.05 -31.26 -3.25
C GLN A 36 14.99 -32.09 -3.97
N ALA A 37 13.71 -31.67 -3.95
CA ALA A 37 12.61 -32.39 -4.56
C ALA A 37 12.56 -32.25 -6.09
N ALA A 38 12.80 -31.05 -6.61
CA ALA A 38 12.78 -30.73 -8.04
C ALA A 38 14.13 -30.95 -8.74
N GLY A 39 15.20 -31.09 -7.95
CA GLY A 39 16.56 -31.07 -8.45
C GLY A 39 17.02 -29.63 -8.69
N PHE A 40 18.06 -29.22 -7.95
CA PHE A 40 18.60 -27.87 -8.10
C PHE A 40 19.00 -27.62 -9.54
N SER A 41 18.41 -26.60 -10.15
CA SER A 41 18.73 -26.19 -11.50
C SER A 41 18.92 -24.68 -11.56
N TRP A 42 19.95 -24.27 -12.29
CA TRP A 42 20.20 -22.85 -12.55
C TRP A 42 20.22 -22.63 -14.07
N PRO A 43 19.57 -21.59 -14.60
CA PRO A 43 19.55 -21.32 -16.03
C PRO A 43 20.98 -21.14 -16.57
N THR A 44 21.31 -21.88 -17.63
CA THR A 44 22.63 -21.78 -18.28
C THR A 44 22.78 -20.50 -19.10
N ASN A 45 21.67 -19.99 -19.64
CA ASN A 45 21.66 -18.73 -20.38
C ASN A 45 21.71 -17.53 -19.40
N GLN A 46 22.03 -16.34 -19.92
CA GLN A 46 22.08 -15.11 -19.12
C GLN A 46 20.75 -14.33 -19.13
N LEU A 47 19.70 -14.87 -19.75
CA LEU A 47 18.43 -14.15 -19.94
C LEU A 47 17.69 -13.92 -18.62
N TRP A 48 17.93 -14.74 -17.59
CA TRP A 48 17.37 -14.53 -16.25
C TRP A 48 17.79 -13.19 -15.64
N LEU A 49 18.89 -12.57 -16.10
CA LEU A 49 19.29 -11.23 -15.67
C LEU A 49 18.25 -10.16 -16.02
N LEU A 50 17.38 -10.40 -17.01
CA LEU A 50 16.27 -9.51 -17.36
C LEU A 50 15.17 -9.51 -16.30
N LEU A 51 15.10 -10.53 -15.44
CA LEU A 51 14.17 -10.53 -14.30
C LEU A 51 14.53 -9.42 -13.30
N LEU A 52 15.81 -9.06 -13.15
CA LEU A 52 16.22 -8.05 -12.18
C LEU A 52 15.61 -6.66 -12.47
N PRO A 53 15.79 -6.06 -13.67
CA PRO A 53 15.12 -4.80 -13.98
C PRO A 53 13.59 -4.95 -13.96
N ALA A 54 13.04 -6.09 -14.37
CA ALA A 54 11.59 -6.32 -14.32
C ALA A 54 11.04 -6.28 -12.87
N PHE A 55 11.69 -6.99 -11.94
CA PHE A 55 11.35 -6.93 -10.52
C PHE A 55 11.61 -5.54 -9.93
N LEU A 56 12.72 -4.86 -10.26
CA LEU A 56 12.97 -3.51 -9.78
C LEU A 56 11.88 -2.52 -10.23
N ILE A 57 11.41 -2.63 -11.47
CA ILE A 57 10.30 -1.81 -11.97
C ILE A 57 9.01 -2.18 -11.24
N ALA A 58 8.73 -3.47 -11.06
CA ALA A 58 7.53 -3.95 -10.39
C ALA A 58 7.47 -3.53 -8.90
N GLU A 59 8.58 -3.63 -8.18
CA GLU A 59 8.70 -3.23 -6.77
C GLU A 59 8.63 -1.70 -6.58
N ARG A 60 9.04 -0.92 -7.59
CA ARG A 60 8.92 0.55 -7.57
C ARG A 60 7.55 1.05 -7.97
N THR A 61 6.82 0.26 -8.74
CA THR A 61 5.49 0.62 -9.24
C THR A 61 4.45 0.18 -8.23
N GLU A 62 4.30 0.95 -7.15
CA GLU A 62 3.16 0.82 -6.26
C GLU A 62 1.95 1.47 -6.92
N ILE A 63 0.91 0.70 -7.21
CA ILE A 63 -0.35 1.28 -7.62
C ILE A 63 -1.14 1.60 -6.35
N HIS A 64 -1.35 2.89 -6.11
CA HIS A 64 -2.17 3.37 -5.01
C HIS A 64 -3.64 3.36 -5.44
N PHE A 65 -4.45 2.56 -4.76
CA PHE A 65 -5.90 2.59 -4.91
C PHE A 65 -6.52 3.15 -3.63
N GLU A 66 -7.39 4.14 -3.79
CA GLU A 66 -8.24 4.61 -2.70
C GLU A 66 -9.48 3.71 -2.63
N PHE A 67 -9.51 2.81 -1.65
CA PHE A 67 -10.66 1.97 -1.38
C PHE A 67 -11.15 2.23 0.05
N ARG A 68 -12.35 2.81 0.18
CA ARG A 68 -13.02 3.12 1.46
C ARG A 68 -12.13 3.81 2.52
N LYS A 69 -11.80 5.08 2.29
CA LYS A 69 -11.00 5.95 3.20
C LYS A 69 -9.59 5.38 3.54
N GLN A 70 -9.11 4.38 2.81
CA GLN A 70 -7.78 3.77 2.99
C GLN A 70 -7.04 3.80 1.65
N THR A 71 -5.77 4.19 1.70
CA THR A 71 -4.85 4.06 0.56
C THR A 71 -4.19 2.70 0.63
N VAL A 72 -4.45 1.84 -0.35
CA VAL A 72 -3.71 0.58 -0.47
C VAL A 72 -2.66 0.70 -1.56
N SER A 73 -1.42 0.38 -1.22
CA SER A 73 -0.35 0.13 -2.19
C SER A 73 -0.31 -1.36 -2.54
N TRP A 74 -0.28 -1.67 -3.84
CA TRP A 74 -0.04 -3.02 -4.34
C TRP A 74 1.07 -2.99 -5.40
N SER A 75 1.97 -3.96 -5.35
CA SER A 75 3.10 -4.09 -6.28
C SER A 75 2.77 -5.09 -7.39
N LEU A 76 3.40 -4.92 -8.55
CA LEU A 76 3.15 -5.72 -9.76
C LEU A 76 4.10 -6.93 -9.89
N ASN A 77 4.56 -7.50 -8.78
CA ASN A 77 5.63 -8.50 -8.80
C ASN A 77 5.18 -9.87 -9.32
N GLU A 78 3.88 -10.13 -9.44
CA GLU A 78 3.34 -11.36 -10.00
C GLU A 78 3.68 -11.50 -11.49
N ILE A 79 3.75 -10.38 -12.25
CA ILE A 79 4.11 -10.40 -13.68
C ILE A 79 5.50 -11.04 -13.91
N PRO A 80 6.60 -10.49 -13.34
CA PRO A 80 7.91 -11.12 -13.48
C PRO A 80 8.00 -12.47 -12.75
N SER A 81 7.18 -12.72 -11.72
CA SER A 81 7.16 -14.02 -11.03
C SER A 81 6.61 -15.13 -11.92
N VAL A 82 5.54 -14.89 -12.69
CA VAL A 82 5.01 -15.87 -13.66
C VAL A 82 6.09 -16.25 -14.68
N VAL A 83 6.70 -15.24 -15.30
CA VAL A 83 7.74 -15.46 -16.32
C VAL A 83 8.96 -16.15 -15.71
N GLY A 84 9.38 -15.70 -14.53
CA GLY A 84 10.50 -16.26 -13.79
C GLY A 84 10.32 -17.74 -13.47
N LEU A 85 9.22 -18.07 -12.78
CA LEU A 85 8.93 -19.42 -12.33
C LEU A 85 8.86 -20.41 -13.50
N PHE A 86 8.20 -20.01 -14.59
CA PHE A 86 8.01 -20.90 -15.73
C PHE A 86 9.27 -21.05 -16.60
N VAL A 87 10.00 -19.96 -16.87
CA VAL A 87 11.12 -19.97 -17.83
C VAL A 87 12.47 -20.25 -17.17
N PHE A 88 12.69 -19.75 -15.96
CA PHE A 88 13.99 -19.73 -15.29
C PHE A 88 14.04 -20.57 -14.01
N GLY A 89 12.92 -21.14 -13.58
CA GLY A 89 12.82 -21.92 -12.36
C GLY A 89 12.72 -21.08 -11.10
N VAL A 90 12.52 -21.76 -9.98
CA VAL A 90 12.27 -21.13 -8.66
C VAL A 90 13.53 -20.46 -8.13
N GLU A 91 14.68 -21.09 -8.28
CA GLU A 91 15.94 -20.68 -7.67
C GLU A 91 16.42 -19.33 -8.23
N ALA A 92 16.48 -19.21 -9.56
CA ALA A 92 16.88 -17.97 -10.22
C ALA A 92 15.87 -16.84 -9.98
N THR A 93 14.57 -17.16 -9.98
CA THR A 93 13.50 -16.18 -9.75
C THR A 93 13.53 -15.67 -8.31
N ALA A 94 13.65 -16.56 -7.33
CA ALA A 94 13.74 -16.22 -5.92
C ALA A 94 14.99 -15.40 -5.60
N ALA A 95 16.15 -15.80 -6.13
CA ALA A 95 17.38 -15.04 -5.97
C ALA A 95 17.26 -13.63 -6.56
N THR A 96 16.70 -13.51 -7.76
CA THR A 96 16.58 -12.22 -8.44
C THR A 96 15.59 -11.29 -7.75
N ARG A 97 14.42 -11.82 -7.33
CA ARG A 97 13.43 -11.05 -6.55
C ARG A 97 14.01 -10.62 -5.20
N ALA A 98 14.74 -11.50 -4.52
CA ALA A 98 15.43 -11.17 -3.27
C ALA A 98 16.40 -9.99 -3.44
N VAL A 99 17.21 -9.98 -4.51
CA VAL A 99 18.11 -8.87 -4.83
C VAL A 99 17.33 -7.59 -5.14
N ALA A 100 16.25 -7.67 -5.93
CA ALA A 100 15.43 -6.51 -6.25
C ALA A 100 14.78 -5.87 -5.00
N ILE A 101 14.25 -6.69 -4.10
CA ILE A 101 13.69 -6.24 -2.81
C ILE A 101 14.79 -5.64 -1.94
N ALA A 102 15.95 -6.29 -1.84
CA ALA A 102 17.09 -5.78 -1.07
C ALA A 102 17.48 -4.38 -1.56
N VAL A 103 17.71 -4.22 -2.87
CA VAL A 103 18.07 -2.93 -3.48
C VAL A 103 16.99 -1.88 -3.22
N THR A 104 15.72 -2.21 -3.47
CA THR A 104 14.60 -1.27 -3.32
C THR A 104 14.47 -0.78 -1.89
N LEU A 105 14.49 -1.69 -0.92
CA LEU A 105 14.30 -1.36 0.48
C LEU A 105 15.54 -0.69 1.12
N LEU A 106 16.75 -1.06 0.71
CA LEU A 106 17.98 -0.40 1.17
C LEU A 106 18.09 1.03 0.64
N VAL A 107 17.73 1.26 -0.63
CA VAL A 107 17.68 2.62 -1.20
C VAL A 107 16.63 3.47 -0.49
N ALA A 108 15.49 2.87 -0.12
CA ALA A 108 14.46 3.52 0.69
C ALA A 108 14.81 3.62 2.19
N ARG A 109 16.01 3.18 2.60
CA ARG A 109 16.54 3.24 3.98
C ARG A 109 15.65 2.58 5.03
N TYR A 110 14.97 1.49 4.67
CA TYR A 110 14.24 0.68 5.65
C TYR A 110 15.19 0.00 6.63
N SER A 111 14.66 -0.33 7.82
CA SER A 111 15.43 -1.03 8.85
C SER A 111 15.84 -2.44 8.39
N ALA A 112 17.05 -2.87 8.76
CA ALA A 112 17.59 -4.18 8.39
C ALA A 112 16.65 -5.38 8.68
N PRO A 113 15.97 -5.47 9.84
CA PRO A 113 15.03 -6.56 10.10
C PRO A 113 13.88 -6.59 9.09
N LYS A 114 13.38 -5.41 8.68
CA LYS A 114 12.31 -5.31 7.69
C LYS A 114 12.79 -5.76 6.31
N VAL A 115 14.00 -5.38 5.91
CA VAL A 115 14.60 -5.84 4.64
C VAL A 115 14.71 -7.35 4.63
N VAL A 116 15.32 -7.95 5.67
CA VAL A 116 15.49 -9.41 5.80
C VAL A 116 14.14 -10.13 5.79
N PHE A 117 13.17 -9.63 6.55
CA PHE A 117 11.83 -10.21 6.59
C PHE A 117 11.14 -10.21 5.22
N ASN A 118 11.17 -9.09 4.48
CA ASN A 118 10.53 -9.01 3.17
C ASN A 118 11.21 -9.92 2.13
N ILE A 119 12.54 -10.01 2.15
CA ILE A 119 13.28 -10.96 1.31
C ILE A 119 12.86 -12.39 1.64
N ALA A 120 12.78 -12.74 2.93
CA ALA A 120 12.40 -14.08 3.35
C ALA A 120 10.96 -14.43 2.94
N VAL A 121 10.00 -13.51 3.10
CA VAL A 121 8.63 -13.72 2.61
C VAL A 121 8.61 -13.95 1.11
N ALA A 122 9.30 -13.13 0.32
CA ALA A 122 9.32 -13.27 -1.14
C ALA A 122 9.94 -14.59 -1.62
N VAL A 123 10.99 -15.05 -0.95
CA VAL A 123 11.60 -16.36 -1.24
C VAL A 123 10.65 -17.51 -0.86
N LEU A 124 9.99 -17.41 0.30
CA LEU A 124 9.02 -18.40 0.77
C LEU A 124 7.83 -18.51 -0.20
N GLU A 125 7.29 -17.37 -0.65
CA GLU A 125 6.21 -17.32 -1.64
C GLU A 125 6.56 -18.08 -2.91
N LEU A 126 7.73 -17.80 -3.49
CA LEU A 126 8.16 -18.43 -4.74
C LEU A 126 8.48 -19.92 -4.56
N ALA A 127 9.03 -20.32 -3.40
CA ALA A 127 9.22 -21.73 -3.09
C ALA A 127 7.89 -22.48 -2.99
N VAL A 128 6.89 -21.90 -2.33
CA VAL A 128 5.55 -22.50 -2.21
C VAL A 128 4.84 -22.54 -3.57
N ALA A 129 4.91 -21.47 -4.36
CA ALA A 129 4.38 -21.48 -5.72
C ALA A 129 5.04 -22.58 -6.57
N GLY A 130 6.37 -22.72 -6.45
CA GLY A 130 7.14 -23.79 -7.07
C GLY A 130 6.65 -25.19 -6.70
N PHE A 131 6.42 -25.47 -5.41
CA PHE A 131 5.87 -26.76 -4.96
C PHE A 131 4.48 -27.04 -5.54
N ILE A 132 3.61 -26.03 -5.59
CA ILE A 132 2.27 -26.17 -6.16
C ILE A 132 2.38 -26.52 -7.64
N LEU A 133 3.22 -25.81 -8.40
CA LEU A 133 3.42 -26.07 -9.83
C LEU A 133 4.05 -27.45 -10.08
N GLN A 134 5.05 -27.83 -9.28
CA GLN A 134 5.67 -29.15 -9.36
C GLN A 134 4.66 -30.27 -9.07
N ALA A 135 3.78 -30.10 -8.09
CA ALA A 135 2.76 -31.09 -7.76
C ALA A 135 1.70 -31.27 -8.86
N LEU A 136 1.48 -30.25 -9.68
CA LEU A 136 0.54 -30.29 -10.80
C LEU A 136 1.14 -30.90 -12.07
N ASP A 137 2.48 -30.99 -12.15
CA ASP A 137 3.24 -31.59 -13.27
C ASP A 137 2.85 -31.01 -14.65
N LEU A 138 2.62 -29.70 -14.69
CA LEU A 138 2.21 -28.98 -15.91
C LEU A 138 3.42 -28.36 -16.60
N VAL A 139 3.63 -28.72 -17.85
CA VAL A 139 4.84 -28.33 -18.61
C VAL A 139 4.51 -27.46 -19.84
N ASP A 140 3.29 -27.53 -20.36
CA ASP A 140 2.91 -26.83 -21.60
C ASP A 140 2.13 -25.53 -21.29
N VAL A 141 2.70 -24.38 -21.62
CA VAL A 141 2.03 -23.08 -21.47
C VAL A 141 1.02 -22.81 -22.59
N SER A 142 0.95 -23.62 -23.64
CA SER A 142 -0.16 -23.53 -24.60
C SER A 142 -1.49 -24.00 -23.99
N GLU A 143 -1.45 -24.75 -22.89
CA GLU A 143 -2.65 -25.25 -22.23
C GLU A 143 -3.24 -24.28 -21.20
N PRO A 144 -4.56 -23.98 -21.24
CA PRO A 144 -5.20 -23.09 -20.27
C PRO A 144 -5.10 -23.55 -18.81
N ILE A 145 -4.93 -24.85 -18.57
CA ILE A 145 -4.79 -25.38 -17.21
C ILE A 145 -3.48 -24.93 -16.55
N THR A 146 -2.41 -24.78 -17.33
CA THR A 146 -1.13 -24.22 -16.88
C THR A 146 -1.26 -22.77 -16.45
N TRP A 147 -2.10 -21.99 -17.13
CA TRP A 147 -2.37 -20.60 -16.76
C TRP A 147 -3.08 -20.52 -15.42
N LEU A 148 -4.10 -21.36 -15.23
CA LEU A 148 -4.84 -21.43 -13.96
C LEU A 148 -3.93 -21.90 -12.81
N ALA A 149 -3.01 -22.83 -13.07
CA ALA A 149 -2.02 -23.27 -12.10
C ALA A 149 -1.04 -22.15 -11.71
N LEU A 150 -0.52 -21.39 -12.68
CA LEU A 150 0.35 -20.23 -12.45
C LEU A 150 -0.37 -19.14 -11.63
N ILE A 151 -1.59 -18.79 -12.02
CA ILE A 151 -2.42 -17.81 -11.30
C ILE A 151 -2.75 -18.30 -9.89
N GLY A 152 -3.19 -19.55 -9.75
CA GLY A 152 -3.58 -20.14 -8.47
C GLY A 152 -2.40 -20.30 -7.51
N SER A 153 -1.25 -20.74 -8.01
CA SER A 153 -0.03 -20.90 -7.19
C SER A 153 0.46 -19.55 -6.64
N LEU A 154 0.50 -18.50 -7.45
CA LEU A 154 0.89 -17.16 -7.02
C LEU A 154 -0.15 -16.50 -6.11
N LEU A 155 -1.44 -16.73 -6.35
CA LEU A 155 -2.50 -16.27 -5.45
C LEU A 155 -2.35 -16.89 -4.06
N LEU A 156 -2.17 -18.22 -3.99
CA LEU A 156 -1.96 -18.93 -2.72
C LEU A 156 -0.67 -18.50 -2.03
N ALA A 157 0.41 -18.31 -2.79
CA ALA A 157 1.65 -17.76 -2.28
C ALA A 157 1.45 -16.35 -1.69
N GLY A 158 0.75 -15.46 -2.38
CA GLY A 158 0.46 -14.12 -1.86
C GLY A 158 -0.41 -14.14 -0.59
N VAL A 159 -1.37 -15.06 -0.48
CA VAL A 159 -2.13 -15.27 0.76
C VAL A 159 -1.22 -15.71 1.91
N LEU A 160 -0.26 -16.58 1.65
CA LEU A 160 0.76 -16.96 2.62
C LEU A 160 1.62 -15.75 3.02
N GLY A 161 2.02 -14.91 2.07
CA GLY A 161 2.75 -13.67 2.35
C GLY A 161 1.99 -12.73 3.29
N ILE A 162 0.69 -12.54 3.05
CA ILE A 162 -0.20 -11.78 3.95
C ILE A 162 -0.24 -12.42 5.34
N ALA A 163 -0.34 -13.75 5.44
CA ALA A 163 -0.34 -14.45 6.72
C ALA A 163 0.99 -14.27 7.47
N CYS A 164 2.13 -14.28 6.77
CA CYS A 164 3.44 -13.99 7.35
C CYS A 164 3.51 -12.55 7.89
N ILE A 165 3.04 -11.57 7.12
CA ILE A 165 3.00 -10.15 7.54
C ILE A 165 2.09 -9.99 8.77
N ALA A 166 0.90 -10.58 8.73
CA ALA A 166 -0.04 -10.57 9.86
C ALA A 166 0.59 -11.19 11.13
N GLY A 167 1.27 -12.33 10.98
CA GLY A 167 1.99 -12.98 12.07
C GLY A 167 3.12 -12.11 12.63
N ALA A 168 3.89 -11.44 11.78
CA ALA A 168 4.92 -10.51 12.21
C ALA A 168 4.34 -9.33 13.00
N ILE A 169 3.23 -8.75 12.52
CA ILE A 169 2.52 -7.67 13.21
C ILE A 169 2.01 -8.14 14.58
N LEU A 170 1.41 -9.33 14.67
CA LEU A 170 0.99 -9.89 15.96
C LEU A 170 2.17 -10.08 16.92
N LEU A 171 3.33 -10.52 16.43
CA LEU A 171 4.53 -10.68 17.25
C LEU A 171 5.10 -9.34 17.74
N THR A 172 5.03 -8.29 16.92
CA THR A 172 5.59 -6.99 17.26
C THR A 172 4.64 -6.11 18.07
N GLU A 173 3.40 -5.97 17.60
CA GLU A 173 2.39 -5.02 18.08
C GLU A 173 1.31 -5.68 18.96
N GLY A 174 1.08 -6.99 18.83
CA GLY A 174 0.16 -7.74 19.70
C GLY A 174 -1.31 -7.74 19.28
N SER A 175 -1.71 -6.94 18.29
CA SER A 175 -3.07 -6.91 17.75
C SER A 175 -3.07 -6.60 16.25
N ILE A 176 -4.12 -7.03 15.56
CA ILE A 176 -4.38 -6.69 14.15
C ILE A 176 -5.69 -5.92 14.11
N SER A 177 -5.70 -4.76 13.44
CA SER A 177 -6.94 -4.04 13.17
C SER A 177 -7.79 -4.79 12.14
N SER A 178 -9.11 -4.75 12.25
CA SER A 178 -9.99 -5.34 11.22
C SER A 178 -9.78 -4.70 9.84
N SER A 179 -9.35 -3.43 9.82
CA SER A 179 -9.01 -2.69 8.60
C SER A 179 -7.80 -3.26 7.84
N PHE A 180 -6.88 -3.95 8.53
CA PHE A 180 -5.72 -4.60 7.91
C PHE A 180 -6.15 -5.59 6.82
N TRP A 181 -7.15 -6.42 7.11
CA TRP A 181 -7.63 -7.44 6.17
C TRP A 181 -8.27 -6.81 4.94
N SER A 182 -9.07 -5.76 5.10
CA SER A 182 -9.61 -5.03 3.96
C SER A 182 -8.53 -4.29 3.15
N ALA A 183 -7.44 -3.87 3.80
CA ALA A 183 -6.36 -3.17 3.14
C ALA A 183 -5.41 -4.10 2.37
N LEU A 184 -5.19 -5.34 2.84
CA LEU A 184 -4.20 -6.22 2.23
C LEU A 184 -4.81 -7.43 1.51
N ALA A 185 -5.81 -8.09 2.10
CA ALA A 185 -6.37 -9.32 1.53
C ALA A 185 -7.28 -9.07 0.34
N LEU A 186 -8.12 -8.02 0.40
CA LEU A 186 -9.03 -7.72 -0.71
C LEU A 186 -8.25 -7.33 -1.99
N PRO A 187 -7.24 -6.45 -1.93
CA PRO A 187 -6.44 -6.10 -3.12
C PRO A 187 -5.64 -7.30 -3.64
N GLN A 188 -5.08 -8.15 -2.77
CA GLN A 188 -4.41 -9.37 -3.23
C GLN A 188 -5.36 -10.33 -3.96
N LEU A 189 -6.59 -10.49 -3.46
CA LEU A 189 -7.56 -11.40 -4.05
C LEU A 189 -8.06 -10.92 -5.42
N VAL A 190 -8.08 -9.61 -5.65
CA VAL A 190 -8.61 -9.01 -6.90
C VAL A 190 -7.48 -8.69 -7.88
N LEU A 191 -6.43 -8.01 -7.43
CA LEU A 191 -5.34 -7.52 -8.28
C LEU A 191 -4.26 -8.57 -8.53
N GLY A 192 -3.99 -9.45 -7.56
CA GLY A 192 -3.03 -10.55 -7.69
C GLY A 192 -3.30 -11.43 -8.92
N PRO A 193 -4.53 -11.94 -9.11
CA PRO A 193 -4.89 -12.67 -10.32
C PRO A 193 -4.76 -11.83 -11.60
N VAL A 194 -5.09 -10.53 -11.55
CA VAL A 194 -4.98 -9.64 -12.71
C VAL A 194 -3.53 -9.46 -13.16
N ALA A 195 -2.58 -9.24 -12.24
CA ALA A 195 -1.16 -9.23 -12.62
C ALA A 195 -0.67 -10.60 -13.06
N SER A 196 -1.12 -11.68 -12.43
CA SER A 196 -0.74 -13.03 -12.84
C SER A 196 -1.21 -13.33 -14.27
N ILE A 197 -2.43 -12.92 -14.63
CA ILE A 197 -2.95 -13.00 -16.01
C ILE A 197 -2.06 -12.19 -16.96
N ALA A 198 -1.68 -10.97 -16.59
CA ALA A 198 -0.75 -10.17 -17.41
C ALA A 198 0.62 -10.86 -17.58
N GLY A 199 1.13 -11.52 -16.53
CA GLY A 199 2.33 -12.35 -16.59
C GLY A 199 2.18 -13.54 -17.54
N VAL A 200 1.04 -14.23 -17.51
CA VAL A 200 0.73 -15.32 -18.45
C VAL A 200 0.65 -14.81 -19.89
N VAL A 201 0.04 -13.64 -20.13
CA VAL A 201 0.01 -13.02 -21.46
C VAL A 201 1.43 -12.72 -21.96
N VAL A 202 2.30 -12.18 -21.10
CA VAL A 202 3.71 -11.96 -21.45
C VAL A 202 4.40 -13.28 -21.78
N LEU A 203 4.13 -14.34 -21.03
CA LEU A 203 4.69 -15.67 -21.24
C LEU A 203 4.27 -16.26 -22.59
N LEU A 204 2.98 -16.19 -22.93
CA LEU A 204 2.45 -16.61 -24.23
C LEU A 204 3.05 -15.82 -25.39
N LEU A 205 3.29 -14.51 -25.20
CA LEU A 205 3.95 -13.70 -26.22
C LEU A 205 5.40 -14.12 -26.43
N ILE A 206 6.14 -14.45 -25.35
CA ILE A 206 7.53 -14.92 -25.43
C ILE A 206 7.59 -16.24 -26.20
N GLU A 207 6.67 -17.17 -25.90
CA GLU A 207 6.59 -18.47 -26.58
C GLU A 207 6.25 -18.31 -28.08
N ALA A 208 5.29 -17.43 -28.41
CA ALA A 208 4.93 -17.17 -29.79
C ALA A 208 6.07 -16.51 -30.58
N SER A 209 6.67 -15.45 -30.03
CA SER A 209 7.86 -14.79 -30.57
C SER A 209 8.36 -13.71 -29.60
N PRO A 210 9.66 -13.68 -29.25
CA PRO A 210 10.21 -12.61 -28.40
C PRO A 210 9.96 -11.19 -28.96
N TRP A 211 9.87 -11.04 -30.28
CA TRP A 211 9.54 -9.76 -30.92
C TRP A 211 8.09 -9.33 -30.67
N ALA A 212 7.16 -10.27 -30.52
CA ALA A 212 5.78 -9.97 -30.15
C ALA A 212 5.71 -9.32 -28.77
N THR A 213 6.52 -9.79 -27.81
CA THR A 213 6.66 -9.16 -26.49
C THR A 213 7.18 -7.72 -26.61
N VAL A 214 8.20 -7.48 -27.43
CA VAL A 214 8.75 -6.13 -27.66
C VAL A 214 7.69 -5.20 -28.25
N LEU A 215 6.95 -5.65 -29.27
CA LEU A 215 5.88 -4.87 -29.88
C LEU A 215 4.74 -4.59 -28.89
N ALA A 216 4.35 -5.58 -28.08
CA ALA A 216 3.32 -5.42 -27.06
C ALA A 216 3.74 -4.42 -25.97
N VAL A 217 4.98 -4.49 -25.49
CA VAL A 217 5.53 -3.55 -24.50
C VAL A 217 5.60 -2.13 -25.10
N MET A 218 6.01 -2.00 -26.36
CA MET A 218 6.03 -0.71 -27.06
C MET A 218 4.61 -0.12 -27.17
N MET A 219 3.65 -0.93 -27.59
CA MET A 219 2.23 -0.53 -27.69
C MET A 219 1.67 -0.11 -26.32
N LEU A 220 1.87 -0.94 -25.29
CA LEU A 220 1.42 -0.65 -23.93
C LEU A 220 2.06 0.62 -23.39
N SER A 221 3.34 0.85 -23.67
CA SER A 221 4.05 2.08 -23.27
C SER A 221 3.41 3.31 -23.89
N VAL A 222 3.03 3.26 -25.18
CA VAL A 222 2.31 4.35 -25.85
C VAL A 222 0.95 4.60 -25.19
N PHE A 223 0.18 3.54 -24.90
CA PHE A 223 -1.11 3.68 -24.21
C PHE A 223 -0.97 4.26 -22.81
N VAL A 224 0.01 3.79 -22.04
CA VAL A 224 0.30 4.32 -20.68
C VAL A 224 0.71 5.78 -20.77
N LEU A 225 1.57 6.16 -21.72
CA LEU A 225 1.95 7.56 -21.93
C LEU A 225 0.74 8.41 -22.30
N LEU A 226 -0.11 7.94 -23.22
CA LEU A 226 -1.32 8.65 -23.62
C LEU A 226 -2.32 8.79 -22.46
N TYR A 227 -2.53 7.72 -21.70
CA TYR A 227 -3.37 7.73 -20.50
C TYR A 227 -2.82 8.72 -19.47
N ARG A 228 -1.51 8.71 -19.20
CA ARG A 228 -0.89 9.68 -18.27
C ARG A 228 -1.06 11.12 -18.76
N ARG A 229 -0.93 11.38 -20.06
CA ARG A 229 -1.17 12.70 -20.66
C ARG A 229 -2.64 13.11 -20.51
N TYR A 230 -3.56 12.19 -20.73
CA TYR A 230 -4.99 12.44 -20.55
C TYR A 230 -5.36 12.66 -19.08
N ALA A 231 -4.83 11.83 -18.18
CA ALA A 231 -5.06 11.94 -16.75
C ALA A 231 -4.51 13.27 -16.20
N ALA A 232 -3.30 13.67 -16.60
CA ALA A 232 -2.74 14.97 -16.26
C ALA A 232 -3.64 16.11 -16.75
N ALA A 233 -4.09 16.05 -18.02
CA ALA A 233 -5.00 17.05 -18.59
C ALA A 233 -6.40 17.05 -17.93
N ALA A 234 -6.87 15.91 -17.42
CA ALA A 234 -8.12 15.80 -16.68
C ALA A 234 -8.00 16.37 -15.25
N GLN A 235 -6.82 16.27 -14.64
CA GLN A 235 -6.52 16.85 -13.33
C GLN A 235 -6.51 18.39 -13.39
N ASP A 236 -5.99 18.97 -14.48
CA ASP A 236 -5.99 20.43 -14.71
C ASP A 236 -7.42 21.01 -14.81
N ARG A 237 -8.38 20.26 -15.35
CA ARG A 237 -9.79 20.70 -15.42
C ARG A 237 -10.50 20.70 -14.06
N ARG A 238 -10.09 19.84 -13.11
CA ARG A 238 -10.65 19.80 -11.75
C ARG A 238 -10.27 21.04 -10.93
N SER A 239 -9.06 21.59 -11.16
CA SER A 239 -8.63 22.84 -10.52
C SER A 239 -9.55 24.02 -10.87
N LEU A 240 -9.99 24.13 -12.13
CA LEU A 240 -10.92 25.19 -12.56
C LEU A 240 -12.33 24.98 -11.99
N ALA A 241 -12.85 23.75 -12.02
CA ALA A 241 -14.15 23.44 -11.44
C ALA A 241 -14.21 23.68 -9.92
N GLU A 242 -13.13 23.43 -9.17
CA GLU A 242 -13.06 23.74 -7.74
C GLU A 242 -13.04 25.25 -7.47
N VAL A 243 -12.38 26.05 -8.31
CA VAL A 243 -12.37 27.52 -8.18
C VAL A 243 -13.74 28.12 -8.51
N TYR A 244 -14.42 27.60 -9.53
CA TYR A 244 -15.79 28.03 -9.87
C TYR A 244 -16.82 27.57 -8.83
N ALA A 245 -16.72 26.34 -8.32
CA ALA A 245 -17.59 25.85 -7.25
C ALA A 245 -17.36 26.61 -5.93
N PHE A 246 -16.11 26.97 -5.61
CA PHE A 246 -15.80 27.83 -4.47
C PHE A 246 -16.35 29.24 -4.67
N ALA A 247 -16.21 29.82 -5.86
CA ALA A 247 -16.77 31.14 -6.18
C ALA A 247 -18.31 31.15 -6.13
N GLU A 248 -18.96 30.08 -6.59
CA GLU A 248 -20.42 29.93 -6.55
C GLU A 248 -20.95 29.72 -5.13
N VAL A 249 -20.24 28.95 -4.29
CA VAL A 249 -20.55 28.81 -2.86
C VAL A 249 -20.36 30.14 -2.13
N VAL A 250 -19.29 30.90 -2.42
CA VAL A 250 -19.05 32.22 -1.81
C VAL A 250 -20.08 33.26 -2.25
N GLN A 251 -20.48 33.27 -3.53
CA GLN A 251 -21.51 34.18 -4.04
C GLN A 251 -22.91 33.85 -3.52
N ASN A 252 -23.27 32.56 -3.42
CA ASN A 252 -24.55 32.13 -2.84
C ASN A 252 -24.60 32.28 -1.31
N ALA A 253 -23.47 32.19 -0.62
CA ALA A 253 -23.35 32.43 0.82
C ALA A 253 -23.45 33.93 1.17
N ALA A 254 -22.86 34.81 0.36
CA ALA A 254 -22.91 36.26 0.55
C ALA A 254 -24.31 36.85 0.32
N SER A 255 -25.16 36.20 -0.47
CA SER A 255 -26.51 36.68 -0.83
C SER A 255 -27.62 36.27 0.15
N ARG A 256 -27.36 35.34 1.08
CA ARG A 256 -28.38 34.78 2.01
C ARG A 256 -28.23 35.16 3.48
N GLY A 257 -27.18 35.88 3.88
CA GLY A 257 -27.02 36.38 5.25
C GLY A 257 -26.58 35.33 6.30
N ASP A 258 -26.25 34.10 5.89
CA ASP A 258 -25.79 33.01 6.77
C ASP A 258 -24.58 32.25 6.19
N GLY A 259 -23.60 33.01 5.67
CA GLY A 259 -22.47 32.46 4.92
C GLY A 259 -21.47 31.63 5.74
N GLY A 260 -21.50 31.72 7.07
CA GLY A 260 -20.53 31.04 7.93
C GLY A 260 -20.74 29.53 8.04
N LEU A 261 -21.99 29.08 8.14
CA LEU A 261 -22.33 27.65 8.28
C LEU A 261 -22.08 26.87 6.99
N VAL A 262 -22.46 27.44 5.84
CA VAL A 262 -22.28 26.80 4.53
C VAL A 262 -20.80 26.60 4.19
N VAL A 263 -19.97 27.59 4.47
CA VAL A 263 -18.52 27.50 4.27
C VAL A 263 -17.90 26.46 5.21
N LEU A 264 -18.37 26.38 6.46
CA LEU A 264 -17.87 25.44 7.44
C LEU A 264 -18.21 23.98 7.09
N GLU A 265 -19.40 23.73 6.57
CA GLU A 265 -19.82 22.41 6.07
C GLU A 265 -18.96 21.99 4.87
N ALA A 266 -18.73 22.91 3.92
CA ALA A 266 -17.89 22.65 2.76
C ALA A 266 -16.43 22.36 3.15
N ILE A 267 -15.89 23.05 4.16
CA ILE A 267 -14.56 22.79 4.71
C ILE A 267 -14.55 21.41 5.39
N ARG A 268 -15.55 21.07 6.21
CA ARG A 268 -15.66 19.76 6.86
C ARG A 268 -15.63 18.61 5.86
N GLU A 269 -16.42 18.74 4.80
CA GLU A 269 -16.53 17.74 3.73
C GLU A 269 -15.23 17.64 2.93
N LYS A 270 -14.64 18.78 2.53
CA LYS A 270 -13.37 18.82 1.77
C LYS A 270 -12.20 18.21 2.54
N PHE A 271 -12.16 18.39 3.86
CA PHE A 271 -11.11 17.81 4.71
C PHE A 271 -11.48 16.44 5.30
N ASN A 272 -12.62 15.85 4.91
CA ASN A 272 -13.13 14.57 5.42
C ASN A 272 -13.09 14.52 6.96
N ALA A 273 -13.34 15.65 7.61
CA ALA A 273 -13.23 15.83 9.04
C ALA A 273 -14.54 15.44 9.73
N ALA A 274 -14.45 14.79 10.89
CA ALA A 274 -15.64 14.45 11.67
C ALA A 274 -16.38 15.69 12.19
N ARG A 275 -15.67 16.80 12.45
CA ARG A 275 -16.21 18.09 12.92
C ARG A 275 -15.36 19.25 12.41
N ALA A 276 -16.00 20.39 12.14
CA ALA A 276 -15.33 21.67 11.87
C ALA A 276 -15.97 22.79 12.70
N CYS A 277 -15.16 23.70 13.24
CA CYS A 277 -15.62 24.83 14.06
C CYS A 277 -15.02 26.14 13.54
N LEU A 278 -15.82 27.19 13.45
CA LEU A 278 -15.39 28.55 13.12
C LEU A 278 -15.65 29.47 14.31
N TRP A 279 -14.58 30.05 14.86
CA TRP A 279 -14.65 31.05 15.92
C TRP A 279 -14.59 32.45 15.30
N ILE A 280 -15.59 33.27 15.61
CA ILE A 280 -15.67 34.67 15.17
C ILE A 280 -15.47 35.56 16.41
N PRO A 281 -14.40 36.37 16.45
CA PRO A 281 -14.17 37.31 17.55
C PRO A 281 -15.31 38.32 17.66
N ALA A 282 -15.51 38.88 18.85
CA ALA A 282 -16.46 39.96 19.05
C ALA A 282 -16.12 41.15 18.14
N TYR A 283 -17.12 41.68 17.43
CA TYR A 283 -16.96 42.83 16.55
C TYR A 283 -18.13 43.79 16.80
N LEU A 284 -17.78 45.03 17.18
CA LEU A 284 -18.75 46.06 17.62
C LEU A 284 -19.64 45.53 18.76
N ASP A 285 -20.95 45.75 18.68
CA ASP A 285 -21.94 45.40 19.73
C ASP A 285 -22.34 43.92 19.73
N GLN A 286 -21.68 43.08 18.92
CA GLN A 286 -21.98 41.65 18.82
C GLN A 286 -20.95 40.83 19.60
N GLY A 287 -21.42 40.03 20.56
CA GLY A 287 -20.59 39.10 21.33
C GLY A 287 -19.98 37.97 20.47
N PRO A 288 -18.98 37.24 21.00
CA PRO A 288 -18.27 36.18 20.28
C PRO A 288 -19.22 35.05 19.88
N ARG A 289 -19.03 34.50 18.66
CA ARG A 289 -19.87 33.42 18.11
C ARG A 289 -19.00 32.24 17.67
N VAL A 290 -19.49 31.03 17.94
CA VAL A 290 -18.91 29.78 17.45
C VAL A 290 -19.93 29.10 16.55
N LEU A 291 -19.55 28.84 15.31
CA LEU A 291 -20.32 28.02 14.38
C LEU A 291 -19.69 26.63 14.31
N THR A 292 -20.50 25.58 14.32
CA THR A 292 -20.05 24.17 14.35
C THR A 292 -20.81 23.33 13.33
N ALA A 293 -20.10 22.52 12.55
CA ALA A 293 -20.67 21.53 11.64
C ALA A 293 -20.27 20.11 12.08
N SER A 294 -21.25 19.20 12.21
CA SER A 294 -21.04 17.81 12.65
C SER A 294 -22.08 16.83 12.07
N ASP A 295 -21.72 15.54 11.98
CA ASP A 295 -22.61 14.46 11.49
C ASP A 295 -23.86 14.21 12.38
N HIS A 296 -23.94 14.78 13.59
CA HIS A 296 -25.05 14.58 14.53
C HIS A 296 -25.91 15.84 14.74
N GLY A 297 -25.91 16.74 13.75
CA GLY A 297 -26.63 18.01 13.77
C GLY A 297 -25.84 19.13 14.46
N ASN A 298 -26.41 20.34 14.45
CA ASN A 298 -25.89 21.55 15.12
C ASN A 298 -25.97 21.41 16.66
N GLN A 299 -25.32 20.40 17.23
CA GLN A 299 -25.10 20.37 18.65
C GLN A 299 -24.04 21.42 18.99
N PRO A 300 -24.35 22.40 19.88
CA PRO A 300 -23.38 23.39 20.28
C PRO A 300 -22.18 22.69 20.91
N TYR A 301 -21.02 22.80 20.27
CA TYR A 301 -19.77 22.32 20.83
C TYR A 301 -19.35 23.29 21.95
N PRO A 302 -19.24 22.84 23.21
CA PRO A 302 -18.67 23.64 24.27
C PRO A 302 -17.15 23.63 24.10
N GLY A 303 -16.67 24.52 23.26
CA GLY A 303 -15.26 24.88 23.16
C GLY A 303 -15.18 26.20 22.41
N PRO A 304 -14.13 27.03 22.59
CA PRO A 304 -13.30 27.26 23.75
C PRO A 304 -13.96 28.36 24.63
N ALA A 305 -15.18 28.09 25.12
CA ALA A 305 -15.91 29.00 26.01
C ALA A 305 -15.46 28.87 27.47
N ASP A 306 -14.65 27.85 27.76
CA ASP A 306 -13.96 27.72 29.04
C ASP A 306 -12.82 28.76 29.09
N LEU A 307 -12.76 29.51 30.19
CA LEU A 307 -11.73 30.53 30.39
C LEU A 307 -10.34 29.89 30.44
N ASP A 308 -10.27 28.60 30.79
CA ASP A 308 -9.04 27.82 30.97
C ASP A 308 -8.60 27.02 29.71
N ASP A 309 -9.25 27.21 28.56
CA ASP A 309 -8.90 26.50 27.33
C ASP A 309 -7.56 27.00 26.74
N GLY A 310 -6.58 26.10 26.64
CA GLY A 310 -5.24 26.38 26.12
C GLY A 310 -5.23 26.86 24.66
N ILE A 311 -6.22 26.45 23.85
CA ILE A 311 -6.34 26.86 22.44
C ILE A 311 -6.70 28.35 22.34
N ARG A 312 -7.60 28.84 23.20
CA ARG A 312 -7.99 30.27 23.26
C ARG A 312 -6.83 31.15 23.72
N THR A 313 -6.07 30.69 24.71
CA THR A 313 -4.94 31.45 25.25
C THR A 313 -3.85 31.65 24.20
N GLN A 314 -3.55 30.64 23.38
CA GLN A 314 -2.55 30.75 22.31
C GLN A 314 -3.01 31.64 21.15
N VAL A 315 -4.28 31.55 20.73
CA VAL A 315 -4.82 32.40 19.65
C VAL A 315 -4.83 33.88 20.05
N MET A 316 -5.09 34.20 21.32
CA MET A 316 -5.08 35.59 21.83
C MET A 316 -3.67 36.12 22.13
N THR A 317 -2.70 35.25 22.38
CA THR A 317 -1.30 35.64 22.72
C THR A 317 -0.35 35.58 21.52
N GLY A 318 -0.76 35.01 20.39
CA GLY A 318 0.02 35.00 19.15
C GLY A 318 1.23 34.05 19.17
N VAL A 319 1.30 33.12 20.12
CA VAL A 319 2.41 32.16 20.22
C VAL A 319 2.11 30.93 19.36
N SER A 320 2.74 30.87 18.18
CA SER A 320 2.67 29.73 17.26
C SER A 320 3.65 28.62 17.69
N GLU A 321 3.26 27.78 18.63
CA GLU A 321 3.84 26.44 18.75
C GLU A 321 2.72 25.41 18.64
N GLY A 322 2.73 24.69 17.51
CA GLY A 322 1.65 23.80 17.09
C GLY A 322 1.42 22.65 18.05
N LEU A 323 0.23 22.61 18.64
CA LEU A 323 -0.29 21.44 19.32
C LEU A 323 -1.45 20.86 18.50
N PHE A 324 -1.27 19.66 17.96
CA PHE A 324 -2.39 18.81 17.58
C PHE A 324 -3.06 18.34 18.88
N ALA A 325 -4.15 18.98 19.27
CA ALA A 325 -4.99 18.48 20.36
C ALA A 325 -5.91 17.38 19.81
N GLU A 326 -5.57 16.11 20.08
CA GLU A 326 -6.54 15.02 20.03
C GLU A 326 -7.67 15.34 21.01
N GLY A 327 -8.90 15.51 20.49
CA GLY A 327 -10.08 15.57 21.34
C GLY A 327 -10.25 14.28 22.15
N PRO A 328 -11.00 14.29 23.27
CA PRO A 328 -11.22 13.10 24.05
C PRO A 328 -11.83 12.03 23.13
N ARG A 329 -11.17 10.87 23.09
CA ARG A 329 -11.70 9.68 22.42
C ARG A 329 -13.11 9.46 22.95
N SER A 330 -14.11 9.59 22.09
CA SER A 330 -15.40 8.98 22.34
C SER A 330 -15.15 7.48 22.41
N SER A 331 -15.30 6.91 23.61
CA SER A 331 -15.35 5.48 23.83
C SER A 331 -16.39 4.86 22.91
N PRO A 332 -16.05 3.79 22.17
CA PRO A 332 -16.88 2.59 22.13
C PRO A 332 -16.60 1.71 23.34
#